data_AF-A0A3C0UZR8-F1
#
_entry.id   AF-A0A3C0UZR8-F1
#
_cell.length_a   1.000
_cell.length_b   1.000
_cell.length_c   1.000
_cell.angle_alpha   90.00
_cell.angle_beta   90.00
_cell.angle_gamma   90.00
#
_symmetry.space_group_name_H-M   'P 1'
#
loop_
_entity.id
_entity.type
_entity.pdbx_description
1 polymer ?
#
loop_
_entity_poly.entity_id
_entity_poly.type
_entity_poly.pdbx_seq_one_letter_code
_entity_poly.pdbx_strand_id
1 'polypeptide(L)'
;MRGNGSQVINNLGNGLTNTAILDGFTVTGGTLTGNGGAGIENVFVSPQYRNCIISGNTVIGGGNGGGMRIIGSSPTLINCAFIGNTAQQGGGLYIAFNGSTSPIITNCSFSGNKASQNGGGIFCGATPILNNCLVWGNEDEFYDNPSSSIRPTISNTVIKGQNLGAGILNGSTDP
;
A
#
# COMPACT_ATOMS: atom_id res chain seq x y z
N MET A 1 -7.68 -15.62 1.18
CA MET A 1 -6.37 -16.25 0.98
C MET A 1 -5.51 -16.03 2.23
N ARG A 2 -4.92 -17.10 2.77
CA ARG A 2 -4.08 -17.02 3.97
C ARG A 2 -2.67 -17.53 3.67
N GLY A 3 -1.64 -16.84 4.15
CA GLY A 3 -0.25 -17.25 4.02
C GLY A 3 0.09 -18.49 4.85
N ASN A 4 1.04 -19.29 4.38
CA ASN A 4 1.56 -20.47 5.06
C ASN A 4 3.06 -20.31 5.35
N GLY A 5 3.42 -19.22 6.06
CA GLY A 5 4.83 -18.88 6.33
C GLY A 5 5.57 -18.28 5.11
N SER A 6 4.83 -17.78 4.11
CA SER A 6 5.36 -17.06 2.96
C SER A 6 4.38 -15.97 2.52
N GLN A 7 4.70 -15.28 1.43
CA GLN A 7 3.83 -14.31 0.75
C GLN A 7 2.50 -14.96 0.38
N VAL A 8 1.39 -14.22 0.45
CA VAL A 8 0.07 -14.79 0.10
C VAL A 8 -0.18 -14.76 -1.41
N ILE A 9 0.12 -13.63 -2.06
CA ILE A 9 0.00 -13.45 -3.51
C ILE A 9 1.34 -12.95 -4.04
N ASN A 10 1.90 -13.65 -5.02
CA ASN A 10 3.18 -13.30 -5.63
C ASN A 10 3.04 -13.20 -7.15
N ASN A 11 2.91 -11.98 -7.68
CA ASN A 11 2.75 -11.70 -9.09
C ASN A 11 4.03 -11.09 -9.66
N LEU A 12 4.82 -11.91 -10.35
CA LEU A 12 6.13 -11.53 -10.90
C LEU A 12 6.13 -11.66 -12.42
N GLY A 13 5.95 -10.55 -13.13
CA GLY A 13 6.10 -10.47 -14.59
C GLY A 13 5.26 -11.48 -15.37
N ASN A 14 4.17 -11.97 -14.78
CA ASN A 14 3.37 -13.09 -15.30
C ASN A 14 2.29 -12.63 -16.31
N GLY A 15 2.42 -11.42 -16.84
CA GLY A 15 1.48 -10.85 -17.81
C GLY A 15 0.15 -10.39 -17.22
N LEU A 16 -0.02 -10.36 -15.90
CA LEU A 16 -1.23 -9.79 -15.29
C LEU A 16 -1.34 -8.29 -15.59
N THR A 17 -2.40 -7.93 -16.30
CA THR A 17 -2.75 -6.55 -16.65
C THR A 17 -3.98 -6.11 -15.87
N ASN A 18 -4.46 -4.90 -16.15
CA ASN A 18 -5.66 -4.35 -15.55
C ASN A 18 -6.95 -5.10 -15.92
N THR A 19 -6.91 -6.12 -16.78
CA THR A 19 -8.06 -7.00 -17.02
C THR A 19 -8.21 -8.08 -15.96
N ALA A 20 -7.14 -8.38 -15.21
CA ALA A 20 -7.21 -9.30 -14.08
C ALA A 20 -7.81 -8.59 -12.86
N ILE A 21 -8.92 -9.12 -12.36
CA ILE A 21 -9.65 -8.55 -11.23
C ILE A 21 -9.65 -9.56 -10.08
N LEU A 22 -9.12 -9.14 -8.93
CA LEU A 22 -9.25 -9.85 -7.67
C LEU A 22 -10.27 -9.10 -6.82
N ASP A 23 -11.43 -9.71 -6.57
CA ASP A 23 -12.57 -9.06 -5.94
C ASP A 23 -13.06 -9.82 -4.71
N GLY A 24 -13.21 -9.12 -3.58
CA GLY A 24 -13.93 -9.63 -2.40
C GLY A 24 -13.12 -10.56 -1.48
N PHE A 25 -11.79 -10.61 -1.61
CA PHE A 25 -10.96 -11.52 -0.83
C PHE A 25 -10.28 -10.84 0.36
N THR A 26 -10.18 -11.57 1.47
CA THR A 26 -9.22 -11.25 2.54
C THR A 26 -7.87 -11.88 2.26
N VAL A 27 -6.79 -11.10 2.29
CA VAL A 27 -5.38 -11.51 2.17
C VAL A 27 -4.70 -11.32 3.52
N THR A 28 -4.36 -12.43 4.18
CA THR A 28 -3.90 -12.37 5.59
C THR A 28 -2.88 -13.44 5.95
N GLY A 29 -2.15 -13.24 7.05
CA GLY A 29 -1.21 -14.22 7.58
C GLY A 29 -0.03 -14.51 6.65
N GLY A 30 0.22 -13.62 5.68
CA GLY A 30 1.46 -13.62 4.94
C GLY A 30 2.61 -13.26 5.87
N THR A 31 3.62 -14.12 5.93
CA THR A 31 4.84 -13.88 6.70
C THR A 31 6.02 -14.11 5.79
N LEU A 32 6.81 -13.08 5.54
CA LEU A 32 7.99 -13.18 4.71
C LEU A 32 9.23 -12.84 5.52
N THR A 33 10.30 -13.63 5.39
CA THR A 33 11.62 -13.27 5.92
C THR A 33 12.47 -12.74 4.78
N GLY A 34 12.97 -11.51 4.89
CA GLY A 34 13.79 -10.86 3.86
C GLY A 34 13.01 -9.88 2.98
N ASN A 35 13.37 -9.79 1.69
CA ASN A 35 12.86 -8.77 0.78
C ASN A 35 11.60 -9.23 0.03
N GLY A 36 10.50 -8.48 0.16
CA GLY A 36 9.27 -8.76 -0.58
C GLY A 36 8.03 -8.22 0.11
N GLY A 37 6.89 -8.26 -0.59
CA GLY A 37 5.58 -7.93 -0.01
C GLY A 37 4.96 -9.16 0.66
N ALA A 38 4.62 -9.10 1.95
CA ALA A 38 4.15 -10.28 2.68
C ALA A 38 2.70 -10.65 2.35
N GLY A 39 1.79 -9.68 2.23
CA GLY A 39 0.45 -9.96 1.75
C GLY A 39 0.46 -10.18 0.23
N ILE A 40 0.82 -9.13 -0.49
CA ILE A 40 0.75 -9.09 -1.95
C ILE A 40 2.05 -8.51 -2.50
N GLU A 41 2.61 -9.17 -3.50
CA GLU A 41 3.72 -8.66 -4.29
C GLU A 41 3.30 -8.49 -5.75
N ASN A 42 3.45 -7.27 -6.27
CA ASN A 42 3.23 -6.93 -7.68
C ASN A 42 4.53 -6.37 -8.26
N VAL A 43 5.15 -7.12 -9.18
CA VAL A 43 6.37 -6.74 -9.89
C VAL A 43 6.13 -6.87 -11.39
N PHE A 44 6.22 -5.76 -12.12
CA PHE A 44 5.92 -5.67 -13.56
C PHE A 44 4.55 -6.23 -13.97
N VAL A 45 3.53 -5.97 -13.14
CA VAL A 45 2.13 -6.39 -13.36
C VAL A 45 1.17 -5.27 -12.93
N SER A 46 -0.02 -5.18 -13.52
CA SER A 46 -0.97 -4.10 -13.18
C SER A 46 -2.42 -4.59 -12.98
N PRO A 47 -2.68 -5.61 -12.13
CA PRO A 47 -4.04 -6.10 -11.88
C PRO A 47 -4.91 -5.09 -11.11
N GLN A 48 -6.20 -5.37 -11.05
CA GLN A 48 -7.15 -4.66 -10.19
C GLN A 48 -7.42 -5.47 -8.92
N TYR A 49 -7.46 -4.77 -7.78
CA TYR A 49 -7.93 -5.31 -6.51
C TYR A 49 -9.16 -4.52 -6.08
N ARG A 50 -10.28 -5.21 -5.82
CA ARG A 50 -11.56 -4.60 -5.50
C ARG A 50 -12.12 -5.24 -4.23
N ASN A 51 -12.67 -4.44 -3.33
CA ASN A 51 -13.36 -4.94 -2.12
C ASN A 51 -12.50 -5.95 -1.31
N CYS A 52 -11.18 -5.76 -1.30
CA CYS A 52 -10.24 -6.67 -0.66
C CYS A 52 -9.85 -6.17 0.73
N ILE A 53 -9.66 -7.10 1.66
CA ILE A 53 -9.11 -6.81 2.99
C ILE A 53 -7.69 -7.37 3.03
N ILE A 54 -6.68 -6.52 3.11
CA ILE A 54 -5.27 -6.91 3.24
C ILE A 54 -4.88 -6.69 4.70
N SER A 55 -4.79 -7.76 5.49
CA SER A 55 -4.68 -7.61 6.94
C SER A 55 -3.71 -8.56 7.61
N GLY A 56 -2.99 -8.08 8.62
CA GLY A 56 -2.14 -8.94 9.46
C GLY A 56 -1.06 -9.68 8.69
N ASN A 57 -0.46 -9.03 7.68
CA ASN A 57 0.68 -9.54 6.94
C ASN A 57 1.97 -8.86 7.41
N THR A 58 3.04 -9.64 7.55
CA THR A 58 4.27 -9.20 8.22
C THR A 58 5.51 -9.56 7.41
N VAL A 59 6.40 -8.59 7.22
CA VAL A 59 7.77 -8.85 6.77
C VAL A 59 8.71 -8.81 7.97
N ILE A 60 9.53 -9.86 8.11
CA ILE A 60 10.55 -10.02 9.15
C ILE A 60 11.92 -9.75 8.53
N GLY A 61 12.74 -8.94 9.19
CA GLY A 61 14.15 -8.78 8.82
C GLY A 61 14.45 -7.74 7.74
N GLY A 62 13.61 -6.71 7.58
CA GLY A 62 13.98 -5.51 6.82
C GLY A 62 13.39 -5.38 5.41
N GLY A 63 12.36 -6.15 5.04
CA GLY A 63 11.67 -5.93 3.77
C GLY A 63 10.52 -4.94 3.86
N ASN A 64 9.88 -4.70 2.71
CA ASN A 64 8.96 -3.58 2.47
C ASN A 64 7.58 -4.07 2.02
N GLY A 65 6.52 -3.35 2.37
CA GLY A 65 5.17 -3.68 1.90
C GLY A 65 4.55 -4.83 2.68
N GLY A 66 4.28 -4.62 3.97
CA GLY A 66 3.67 -5.63 4.83
C GLY A 66 2.38 -6.16 4.22
N GLY A 67 1.47 -5.25 3.89
CA GLY A 67 0.25 -5.58 3.16
C GLY A 67 0.51 -5.79 1.66
N MET A 68 1.04 -4.78 0.98
CA MET A 68 1.34 -4.86 -0.45
C MET A 68 2.64 -4.14 -0.83
N ARG A 69 3.40 -4.75 -1.75
CA ARG A 69 4.57 -4.16 -2.39
C ARG A 69 4.34 -4.01 -3.90
N ILE A 70 4.60 -2.81 -4.44
CA ILE A 70 4.43 -2.47 -5.86
C ILE A 70 5.79 -2.04 -6.45
N ILE A 71 6.23 -2.71 -7.52
CA ILE A 71 7.47 -2.41 -8.25
C ILE A 71 7.22 -2.41 -9.76
N GLY A 72 7.52 -1.30 -10.43
CA GLY A 72 7.38 -1.16 -11.89
C GLY A 72 5.98 -1.52 -12.39
N SER A 73 4.96 -1.16 -11.60
CA SER A 73 3.60 -1.70 -11.67
C SER A 73 2.60 -0.58 -11.40
N SER A 74 1.44 -0.60 -12.05
CA SER A 74 0.37 0.39 -11.85
C SER A 74 -0.98 -0.28 -11.59
N PRO A 75 -1.09 -1.10 -10.52
CA PRO A 75 -2.35 -1.72 -10.18
C PRO A 75 -3.39 -0.67 -9.76
N THR A 76 -4.67 -1.05 -9.88
CA THR A 76 -5.79 -0.24 -9.41
C THR A 76 -6.38 -0.88 -8.15
N LEU A 77 -6.48 -0.11 -7.07
CA LEU A 77 -7.05 -0.53 -5.79
C LEU A 77 -8.35 0.23 -5.56
N ILE A 78 -9.46 -0.48 -5.38
CA ILE A 78 -10.79 0.11 -5.22
C ILE A 78 -11.47 -0.52 -4.00
N ASN A 79 -11.93 0.31 -3.07
CA ASN A 79 -12.66 -0.16 -1.88
C ASN A 79 -11.86 -1.21 -1.07
N CYS A 80 -10.54 -1.04 -0.97
CA CYS A 80 -9.68 -1.97 -0.25
C CYS A 80 -9.33 -1.44 1.15
N ALA A 81 -9.18 -2.34 2.11
CA ALA A 81 -8.76 -2.01 3.46
C ALA A 81 -7.40 -2.65 3.77
N PHE A 82 -6.43 -1.86 4.25
CA PHE A 82 -5.12 -2.31 4.72
C PHE A 82 -5.06 -2.19 6.24
N ILE A 83 -5.02 -3.32 6.95
CA ILE A 83 -5.24 -3.34 8.41
C ILE A 83 -4.14 -4.12 9.13
N GLY A 84 -3.43 -3.48 10.07
CA GLY A 84 -2.54 -4.23 10.98
C GLY A 84 -1.37 -4.94 10.29
N ASN A 85 -0.91 -4.43 9.14
CA ASN A 85 0.24 -5.01 8.43
C ASN A 85 1.56 -4.38 8.93
N THR A 86 2.64 -5.15 8.90
CA THR A 86 3.94 -4.74 9.46
C THR A 86 5.09 -4.96 8.48
N ALA A 87 5.95 -3.97 8.31
CA ALA A 87 7.18 -4.06 7.51
C ALA A 87 8.27 -3.09 8.02
N GLN A 88 9.40 -3.00 7.33
CA GLN A 88 10.38 -1.93 7.58
C GLN A 88 9.91 -0.60 6.98
N GLN A 89 9.46 -0.63 5.72
CA GLN A 89 8.85 0.51 5.04
C GLN A 89 7.52 0.09 4.41
N GLY A 90 6.52 0.97 4.44
CA GLY A 90 5.23 0.68 3.82
C GLY A 90 4.52 -0.46 4.54
N GLY A 91 4.15 -0.26 5.81
CA GLY A 91 3.47 -1.30 6.60
C GLY A 91 2.22 -1.81 5.91
N GLY A 92 1.32 -0.89 5.53
CA GLY A 92 0.16 -1.19 4.69
C GLY A 92 0.55 -1.36 3.23
N LEU A 93 1.12 -0.31 2.63
CA LEU A 93 1.46 -0.26 1.21
C LEU A 93 2.84 0.36 0.98
N TYR A 94 3.68 -0.35 0.23
CA TYR A 94 4.95 0.16 -0.27
C TYR A 94 4.92 0.33 -1.78
N ILE A 95 5.17 1.56 -2.23
CA ILE A 95 5.27 1.92 -3.65
C ILE A 95 6.74 2.25 -3.93
N ALA A 96 7.41 1.37 -4.67
CA ALA A 96 8.83 1.51 -4.94
C ALA A 96 9.15 2.69 -5.85
N PHE A 97 10.34 3.26 -5.65
CA PHE A 97 10.85 4.36 -6.47
C PHE A 97 11.11 3.91 -7.91
N ASN A 98 10.19 4.28 -8.81
CA ASN A 98 10.31 4.05 -10.25
C ASN A 98 9.38 5.02 -10.99
N GLY A 99 9.90 5.74 -12.00
CA GLY A 99 9.16 6.78 -12.73
C GLY A 99 7.92 6.29 -13.48
N SER A 100 7.81 4.98 -13.75
CA SER A 100 6.67 4.38 -14.46
C SER A 100 5.64 3.74 -13.51
N THR A 101 5.87 3.76 -12.20
CA THR A 101 4.93 3.24 -11.18
C THR A 101 3.92 4.32 -10.81
N SER A 102 2.66 4.15 -11.22
CA SER A 102 1.58 5.09 -10.90
C SER A 102 0.29 4.32 -10.57
N PRO A 103 0.23 3.67 -9.39
CA PRO A 103 -0.98 2.97 -8.97
C PRO A 103 -2.11 3.95 -8.65
N ILE A 104 -3.34 3.53 -8.93
CA ILE A 104 -4.54 4.29 -8.60
C ILE A 104 -5.15 3.66 -7.35
N ILE A 105 -5.31 4.45 -6.28
CA ILE A 105 -5.89 4.03 -5.01
C ILE A 105 -7.14 4.87 -4.77
N THR A 106 -8.31 4.22 -4.76
CA THR A 106 -9.60 4.90 -4.64
C THR A 106 -10.48 4.25 -3.58
N ASN A 107 -11.08 5.05 -2.70
CA ASN A 107 -11.98 4.58 -1.64
C ASN A 107 -11.31 3.56 -0.70
N CYS A 108 -10.02 3.70 -0.45
CA CYS A 108 -9.27 2.74 0.38
C CYS A 108 -9.01 3.29 1.78
N SER A 109 -8.91 2.39 2.76
CA SER A 109 -8.55 2.72 4.13
C SER A 109 -7.26 2.03 4.57
N PHE A 110 -6.47 2.72 5.40
CA PHE A 110 -5.22 2.23 5.97
C PHE A 110 -5.24 2.49 7.47
N SER A 111 -5.21 1.44 8.29
CA SER A 111 -5.27 1.57 9.76
C SER A 111 -4.46 0.51 10.51
N GLY A 112 -3.89 0.89 11.64
CA GLY A 112 -3.13 -0.01 12.52
C GLY A 112 -1.86 -0.58 11.89
N ASN A 113 -1.43 -0.09 10.73
CA ASN A 113 -0.24 -0.58 10.05
C ASN A 113 1.04 0.03 10.65
N LYS A 114 2.12 -0.74 10.62
CA LYS A 114 3.37 -0.44 11.32
C LYS A 114 4.57 -0.53 10.39
N ALA A 115 5.48 0.43 10.52
CA ALA A 115 6.72 0.46 9.78
C ALA A 115 7.84 0.91 10.69
N SER A 116 8.90 0.11 10.84
CA SER A 116 10.01 0.45 11.73
C SER A 116 10.90 1.59 11.22
N GLN A 117 10.73 2.01 9.97
CA GLN A 117 11.37 3.20 9.40
C GLN A 117 10.37 4.26 8.95
N ASN A 118 9.60 4.01 7.89
CA ASN A 118 8.75 5.03 7.27
C ASN A 118 7.50 4.44 6.62
N GLY A 119 6.43 5.23 6.58
CA GLY A 119 5.18 4.91 5.90
C GLY A 119 4.50 3.69 6.49
N GLY A 120 4.21 3.70 7.78
CA GLY A 120 3.36 2.70 8.44
C GLY A 120 2.09 2.42 7.64
N GLY A 121 1.33 3.45 7.26
CA GLY A 121 0.22 3.33 6.33
C GLY A 121 0.71 3.14 4.90
N ILE A 122 1.31 4.19 4.33
CA ILE A 122 1.80 4.20 2.95
C ILE A 122 3.21 4.78 2.89
N PHE A 123 4.11 4.04 2.24
CA PHE A 123 5.38 4.57 1.76
C PHE A 123 5.26 4.87 0.26
N CYS A 124 5.46 6.12 -0.12
CA CYS A 124 5.35 6.61 -1.48
C CYS A 124 6.72 6.99 -2.06
N GLY A 125 7.23 6.16 -2.96
CA GLY A 125 8.42 6.46 -3.78
C GLY A 125 8.11 6.90 -5.21
N ALA A 126 6.85 6.99 -5.64
CA ALA A 126 6.50 7.23 -7.05
C ALA A 126 5.33 8.22 -7.19
N THR A 127 4.51 8.09 -8.24
CA THR A 127 3.38 9.00 -8.55
C THR A 127 2.01 8.32 -8.40
N PRO A 128 1.66 7.80 -7.21
CA PRO A 128 0.32 7.26 -7.04
C PRO A 128 -0.74 8.36 -7.10
N ILE A 129 -1.95 7.95 -7.45
CA ILE A 129 -3.15 8.78 -7.35
C ILE A 129 -3.97 8.26 -6.18
N LEU A 130 -4.15 9.07 -5.14
CA LEU A 130 -5.03 8.78 -4.01
C LEU A 130 -6.28 9.64 -4.14
N ASN A 131 -7.44 8.99 -4.21
CA ASN A 131 -8.73 9.66 -4.25
C ASN A 131 -9.69 9.05 -3.24
N ASN A 132 -10.28 9.88 -2.38
CA ASN A 132 -11.25 9.44 -1.39
C ASN A 132 -10.71 8.35 -0.44
N CYS A 133 -9.47 8.49 0.02
CA CYS A 133 -8.83 7.53 0.90
C CYS A 133 -8.82 8.01 2.36
N LEU A 134 -8.67 7.07 3.28
CA LEU A 134 -8.46 7.35 4.71
C LEU A 134 -7.15 6.68 5.16
N VAL A 135 -6.20 7.48 5.64
CA VAL A 135 -4.93 7.02 6.21
C VAL A 135 -4.84 7.52 7.64
N TRP A 136 -5.15 6.63 8.59
CA TRP A 136 -5.32 6.98 9.99
C TRP A 136 -5.02 5.84 10.95
N GLY A 137 -4.36 6.15 12.06
CA GLY A 137 -4.06 5.20 13.12
C GLY A 137 -2.91 4.27 12.74
N ASN A 138 -2.00 4.70 11.87
CA ASN A 138 -0.78 3.98 11.53
C ASN A 138 0.42 4.59 12.28
N GLU A 139 1.51 3.84 12.41
CA GLU A 139 2.73 4.31 13.12
C GLU A 139 3.39 5.53 12.45
N ASP A 140 3.33 5.56 11.11
CA ASP A 140 3.63 6.72 10.27
C ASP A 140 2.59 6.70 9.15
N GLU A 141 1.74 7.71 9.05
CA GLU A 141 0.55 7.63 8.20
C GLU A 141 0.93 7.55 6.72
N PHE A 142 1.72 8.51 6.27
CA PHE A 142 2.07 8.67 4.87
C PHE A 142 3.46 9.27 4.77
N TYR A 143 4.37 8.51 4.18
CA TYR A 143 5.71 8.98 3.89
C TYR A 143 5.84 9.28 2.40
N ASP A 144 6.03 10.55 2.06
CA ASP A 144 6.34 11.00 0.71
C ASP A 144 7.86 11.13 0.54
N ASN A 145 8.49 10.25 -0.24
CA ASN A 145 9.95 10.22 -0.35
C ASN A 145 10.48 11.57 -0.92
N PRO A 146 11.25 12.36 -0.16
CA PRO A 146 11.66 13.72 -0.56
C PRO A 146 12.70 13.72 -1.68
N SER A 147 13.43 12.61 -1.89
CA SER A 147 14.42 12.48 -2.97
C SER A 147 13.79 12.35 -4.36
N SER A 148 12.47 12.18 -4.44
CA SER A 148 11.73 12.13 -5.69
C SER A 148 11.48 13.52 -6.26
N SER A 149 11.68 13.75 -7.56
CA SER A 149 11.18 14.98 -8.21
C SER A 149 9.69 14.88 -8.55
N ILE A 150 9.12 13.69 -8.43
CA ILE A 150 7.73 13.37 -8.73
C ILE A 150 6.93 13.18 -7.44
N ARG A 151 5.68 13.66 -7.43
CA ARG A 151 4.84 13.75 -6.22
C ARG A 151 3.54 12.96 -6.40
N PRO A 152 2.96 12.40 -5.33
CA PRO A 152 1.64 11.79 -5.37
C PRO A 152 0.58 12.86 -5.71
N THR A 153 -0.47 12.44 -6.43
CA THR A 153 -1.68 13.26 -6.58
C THR A 153 -2.68 12.82 -5.53
N ILE A 154 -3.08 13.73 -4.63
CA ILE A 154 -3.97 13.41 -3.50
C ILE A 154 -5.21 14.29 -3.59
N SER A 155 -6.39 13.67 -3.52
CA SER A 155 -7.68 14.36 -3.58
C SER A 155 -8.70 13.70 -2.66
N ASN A 156 -9.57 14.50 -2.04
CA ASN A 156 -10.64 14.04 -1.15
C ASN A 156 -10.16 13.05 -0.07
N THR A 157 -8.90 13.11 0.34
CA THR A 157 -8.25 12.07 1.15
C THR A 157 -7.95 12.63 2.53
N VAL A 158 -8.17 11.84 3.57
CA VAL A 158 -7.82 12.21 4.95
C VAL A 158 -6.52 11.50 5.30
N ILE A 159 -5.50 12.26 5.69
CA ILE A 159 -4.25 11.72 6.24
C ILE A 159 -4.02 12.39 7.59
N LYS A 160 -4.03 11.61 8.67
CA LYS A 160 -3.92 12.15 10.02
C LYS A 160 -2.62 12.94 10.20
N GLY A 161 -2.71 14.14 10.76
CA GLY A 161 -1.56 14.95 11.14
C GLY A 161 -0.70 15.48 9.98
N GLN A 162 -1.12 15.29 8.72
CA GLN A 162 -0.41 15.76 7.54
C GLN A 162 -1.19 16.88 6.85
N ASN A 163 -0.47 17.88 6.33
CA ASN A 163 -1.03 19.00 5.58
C ASN A 163 -0.20 19.24 4.31
N LEU A 164 -0.18 18.24 3.41
CA LEU A 164 0.63 18.24 2.18
C LEU A 164 -0.02 19.00 1.01
N GLY A 165 -1.00 19.88 1.27
CA GLY A 165 -1.64 20.72 0.25
C GLY A 165 -3.10 20.37 -0.09
N ALA A 166 -3.59 20.93 -1.19
CA ALA A 166 -5.00 20.86 -1.60
C ALA A 166 -5.48 19.40 -1.77
N GLY A 167 -6.58 19.04 -1.11
CA GLY A 167 -7.17 17.70 -1.18
C GLY A 167 -6.90 16.81 0.04
N ILE A 168 -6.06 17.25 0.98
CA ILE A 168 -5.95 16.64 2.31
C ILE A 168 -6.84 17.42 3.29
N LEU A 169 -7.86 16.74 3.83
CA LEU A 169 -8.68 17.31 4.88
C LEU A 169 -7.90 17.17 6.19
N ASN A 170 -7.66 18.28 6.90
CA ASN A 170 -7.00 18.27 8.21
C ASN A 170 -7.68 17.24 9.11
N GLY A 171 -6.97 16.16 9.42
CA GLY A 171 -7.41 15.11 10.34
C GLY A 171 -7.39 15.56 11.80
N SER A 172 -7.95 16.73 12.11
CA SER A 172 -7.96 17.30 13.46
C SER A 172 -9.00 16.67 14.39
N THR A 173 -9.90 15.83 13.86
CA THR A 173 -10.91 15.06 14.61
C THR A 173 -11.10 13.68 13.98
N ASP A 174 -11.47 12.70 14.81
CA ASP A 174 -11.75 11.31 14.39
C ASP A 174 -12.81 11.29 13.27
N PRO A 175 -12.54 10.63 12.12
CA PRO A 175 -13.45 10.61 10.96
C PRO A 175 -14.63 9.64 11.10
#